data_AF-A0A9N9RD29-F1
#
_entry.id   AF-A0A9N9RD29-F1
#
_cell.length_a   1.000
_cell.length_b   1.000
_cell.length_c   1.000
_cell.angle_alpha   90.00
_cell.angle_beta   90.00
_cell.angle_gamma   90.00
#
_symmetry.space_group_name_H-M   'P 1'
#
loop_
_entity.id
_entity.type
_entity.pdbx_description
1 polymer ?
#
loop_
_entity_poly.entity_id
_entity_poly.type
_entity_poly.pdbx_seq_one_letter_code
_entity_poly.pdbx_strand_id
1 'polypeptide(L)'
;MKKTDLKIFTVCNQRAFFPPECAPCASLVMCCVCSEPYSDGELIIQCEACSRWLHATCDSIRNESDAETCCRAGYKCVICRGREVPAPHLRVREPAPVVRPPPRPTALSLGLAGEYYVDDVCLSQRGAHYMKQLEAELGITHTRRKRRFKNENADKDAGELIC
;
A
#
# COMPACT_ATOMS: atom_id res chain seq x y z
N MET A 1 3.99 20.32 -17.21
CA MET A 1 2.97 19.36 -17.65
C MET A 1 3.55 17.95 -17.59
N LYS A 2 2.88 17.02 -16.90
CA LYS A 2 3.41 15.70 -16.58
C LYS A 2 3.04 14.73 -17.73
N LYS A 3 3.99 13.90 -18.16
CA LYS A 3 3.90 13.02 -19.35
C LYS A 3 2.86 11.88 -19.28
N THR A 4 1.90 11.92 -18.37
CA THR A 4 0.84 10.90 -18.22
C THR A 4 -0.45 11.25 -18.98
N ASP A 5 -0.56 12.48 -19.46
CA ASP A 5 -1.77 13.02 -20.12
C ASP A 5 -1.94 12.57 -21.59
N LEU A 6 -1.03 11.76 -22.15
CA LEU A 6 -1.09 11.33 -23.55
C LEU A 6 -2.12 10.21 -23.84
N LYS A 7 -2.84 9.70 -22.84
CA LYS A 7 -3.84 8.62 -23.01
C LYS A 7 -5.29 9.08 -22.80
N ILE A 8 -5.47 10.32 -22.37
CA ILE A 8 -6.75 11.01 -22.23
C ILE A 8 -6.62 12.25 -23.12
N PHE A 9 -7.06 12.14 -24.38
CA PHE A 9 -7.07 13.31 -25.26
C PHE A 9 -8.42 14.00 -25.16
N THR A 10 -8.42 15.32 -24.98
CA THR A 10 -9.39 16.19 -25.65
C THR A 10 -8.95 16.25 -27.11
N VAL A 11 -9.85 15.92 -28.04
CA VAL A 11 -9.54 15.72 -29.46
C VAL A 11 -8.86 16.95 -30.08
N CYS A 12 -7.63 16.79 -30.61
CA CYS A 12 -7.05 17.75 -31.55
C CYS A 12 -7.43 17.33 -32.98
N ASN A 13 -8.25 18.15 -33.63
CA ASN A 13 -8.79 17.96 -34.97
C ASN A 13 -7.67 17.95 -36.03
N GLN A 14 -7.03 16.81 -36.25
CA GLN A 14 -6.23 16.56 -37.44
C GLN A 14 -7.05 15.75 -38.45
N ARG A 15 -7.75 16.53 -39.28
CA ARG A 15 -8.38 16.16 -40.55
C ARG A 15 -7.64 15.00 -41.24
N ALA A 16 -8.30 13.84 -41.32
CA ALA A 16 -7.99 12.81 -42.31
C ALA A 16 -8.97 12.97 -43.48
N PHE A 17 -8.49 13.44 -44.62
CA PHE A 17 -9.25 13.71 -45.84
C PHE A 17 -9.49 12.45 -46.70
N PHE A 18 -9.36 11.26 -46.12
CA PHE A 18 -9.43 9.96 -46.81
C PHE A 18 -10.21 8.95 -45.96
N PRO A 19 -11.00 8.04 -46.56
CA PRO A 19 -11.70 6.99 -45.80
C PRO A 19 -10.69 6.16 -45.01
N PRO A 20 -10.92 5.94 -43.70
CA PRO A 20 -9.97 5.21 -42.86
C PRO A 20 -9.90 3.75 -43.31
N GLU A 21 -8.76 3.34 -43.87
CA GLU A 21 -8.51 1.98 -44.36
C GLU A 21 -8.31 0.95 -43.24
N CYS A 22 -8.32 1.41 -41.98
CA CYS A 22 -8.05 0.59 -40.80
C CYS A 22 -9.00 0.92 -39.64
N ALA A 23 -9.44 -0.10 -38.88
CA ALA A 23 -10.40 0.10 -37.80
C ALA A 23 -9.89 1.01 -36.64
N PRO A 24 -8.61 0.99 -36.23
CA PRO A 24 -8.05 1.98 -35.31
C PRO A 24 -8.09 3.41 -35.89
N CYS A 25 -7.80 3.56 -37.18
CA CYS A 25 -7.83 4.84 -37.89
C CYS A 25 -9.25 5.44 -37.89
N ALA A 26 -10.26 4.59 -38.15
CA ALA A 26 -11.67 5.00 -38.11
C ALA A 26 -12.09 5.46 -36.72
N SER A 27 -11.56 4.82 -35.68
CA SER A 27 -11.84 5.21 -34.30
C SER A 27 -11.26 6.56 -33.89
N LEU A 28 -10.42 7.21 -34.69
CA LEU A 28 -9.92 8.56 -34.38
C LEU A 28 -10.98 9.65 -34.56
N VAL A 29 -11.99 9.40 -35.39
CA VAL A 29 -13.03 10.39 -35.73
C VAL A 29 -14.41 9.99 -35.22
N MET A 30 -14.62 8.71 -34.92
CA MET A 30 -15.94 8.17 -34.57
C MET A 30 -15.82 7.06 -33.53
N CYS A 31 -16.66 7.11 -32.51
CA CYS A 31 -16.69 6.11 -31.45
C CYS A 31 -17.15 4.75 -31.98
N CYS A 32 -16.36 3.70 -31.77
CA CYS A 32 -16.69 2.34 -32.22
C CYS A 32 -17.82 1.65 -31.43
N VAL A 33 -18.39 2.30 -30.41
CA VAL A 33 -19.50 1.76 -29.60
C VAL A 33 -20.83 2.38 -29.99
N CYS A 34 -20.92 3.71 -30.07
CA CYS A 34 -22.15 4.42 -30.44
C CYS A 34 -22.19 4.88 -31.90
N SER A 35 -21.09 4.78 -32.64
CA SER A 35 -20.96 5.28 -34.03
C SER A 35 -21.21 6.79 -34.18
N GLU A 36 -21.04 7.55 -33.10
CA GLU A 36 -21.12 9.02 -33.11
C GLU A 36 -19.71 9.63 -33.18
N PRO A 37 -19.55 10.79 -33.85
CA PRO A 37 -18.29 11.53 -33.86
C PRO A 37 -17.99 12.11 -32.47
N TYR A 38 -16.71 12.34 -32.20
CA TYR A 38 -16.29 13.00 -30.97
C TYR A 38 -16.52 14.51 -31.03
N SER A 39 -17.02 15.07 -29.94
CA SER A 39 -17.15 16.51 -29.73
C SER A 39 -16.02 17.04 -28.84
N ASP A 40 -15.75 18.35 -28.97
CA ASP A 40 -14.75 18.99 -28.12
C ASP A 40 -15.19 18.95 -26.64
N GLY A 41 -14.22 18.70 -25.74
CA GLY A 41 -14.47 18.52 -24.32
C GLY A 41 -15.04 17.14 -23.90
N GLU A 42 -15.29 16.22 -24.84
CA GLU A 42 -15.70 14.86 -24.48
C GLU A 42 -14.51 13.98 -24.07
N LEU A 43 -14.73 13.19 -23.01
CA LEU A 43 -13.73 12.26 -22.51
C LEU A 43 -13.67 11.01 -23.40
N ILE A 44 -12.50 10.74 -23.99
CA ILE A 44 -12.21 9.53 -24.77
C ILE A 44 -11.05 8.74 -24.18
N ILE A 45 -11.06 7.44 -24.40
CA ILE A 45 -10.05 6.52 -23.87
C ILE A 45 -9.63 5.50 -24.94
N GLN A 46 -8.33 5.19 -25.01
CA GLN A 46 -7.78 4.21 -25.96
C GLN A 46 -7.69 2.82 -25.34
N CYS A 47 -8.26 1.82 -26.02
CA CYS A 47 -8.11 0.41 -25.66
C CYS A 47 -6.67 -0.08 -25.93
N GLU A 48 -6.03 -0.71 -24.95
CA GLU A 48 -4.68 -1.28 -25.11
C GLU A 48 -4.66 -2.50 -26.03
N ALA A 49 -5.75 -3.27 -26.07
CA ALA A 49 -5.79 -4.54 -26.81
C ALA A 49 -6.03 -4.35 -28.33
N CYS A 50 -6.83 -3.36 -28.73
CA CYS A 50 -7.19 -3.15 -30.13
C CYS A 50 -6.82 -1.76 -30.66
N SER A 51 -6.20 -0.92 -29.82
CA SER A 51 -5.77 0.44 -30.13
C SER A 51 -6.88 1.39 -30.61
N ARG A 52 -8.16 1.00 -30.43
CA ARG A 52 -9.32 1.82 -30.80
C ARG A 52 -9.67 2.82 -29.71
N TRP A 53 -10.14 3.99 -30.12
CA TRP A 53 -10.72 5.01 -29.25
C TRP A 53 -12.24 4.87 -29.14
N LEU A 54 -12.78 5.38 -28.04
CA LEU A 54 -14.22 5.38 -27.73
C LEU A 54 -14.51 6.39 -26.63
N HIS A 55 -15.77 6.84 -26.58
CA HIS A 55 -16.23 7.67 -25.47
C HIS A 55 -16.07 6.91 -24.16
N ALA A 56 -15.53 7.58 -23.15
CA ALA A 56 -15.45 7.04 -21.80
C ALA A 56 -16.86 6.70 -21.26
N THR A 57 -17.85 7.54 -21.56
CA THR A 57 -19.25 7.36 -21.14
C THR A 57 -19.92 6.14 -21.78
N CYS A 58 -19.55 5.78 -23.02
CA CYS A 58 -20.00 4.52 -23.66
C CYS A 58 -19.55 3.28 -22.90
N ASP A 59 -18.62 3.44 -21.97
CA ASP A 59 -18.06 2.38 -21.15
C ASP A 59 -18.19 2.65 -19.64
N SER A 60 -19.16 3.50 -19.28
CA SER A 60 -19.47 3.89 -17.90
C SER A 60 -18.36 4.62 -17.15
N ILE A 61 -17.34 5.12 -17.83
CA ILE A 61 -16.28 5.97 -17.26
C ILE A 61 -16.77 7.41 -17.32
N ARG A 62 -17.02 8.04 -16.15
CA ARG A 62 -17.72 9.34 -16.09
C ARG A 62 -16.81 10.54 -15.85
N ASN A 63 -15.61 10.32 -15.35
CA ASN A 63 -14.67 11.38 -14.99
C ASN A 63 -13.22 10.96 -15.31
N GLU A 64 -12.32 11.94 -15.29
CA GLU A 64 -10.90 11.75 -15.59
C GLU A 64 -10.21 10.80 -14.60
N SER A 65 -10.58 10.85 -13.31
CA SER A 65 -10.03 9.97 -12.26
C SER A 65 -10.33 8.48 -12.54
N ASP A 66 -11.54 8.19 -12.99
CA ASP A 66 -11.98 6.84 -13.39
C ASP A 66 -11.22 6.38 -14.64
N ALA A 67 -11.03 7.29 -15.61
CA ALA A 67 -10.25 7.03 -16.81
C ALA A 67 -8.78 6.75 -16.48
N GLU A 68 -8.17 7.52 -15.58
CA GLU A 68 -6.80 7.30 -15.13
C GLU A 68 -6.66 5.93 -14.45
N THR A 69 -7.61 5.56 -13.58
CA THR A 69 -7.66 4.25 -12.94
C THR A 69 -7.74 3.13 -13.97
N CYS A 70 -8.59 3.29 -14.98
CA CYS A 70 -8.69 2.35 -16.09
C CYS A 70 -7.39 2.23 -16.89
N CYS A 71 -6.74 3.35 -17.20
CA CYS A 71 -5.46 3.39 -17.90
C CYS A 71 -4.33 2.70 -17.11
N ARG A 72 -4.26 2.93 -15.80
CA ARG A 72 -3.29 2.28 -14.90
C ARG A 72 -3.50 0.76 -14.83
N ALA A 73 -4.74 0.30 -14.96
CA ALA A 73 -5.11 -1.10 -14.94
C ALA A 73 -4.99 -1.81 -16.32
N GLY A 74 -4.51 -1.12 -17.36
CA GLY A 74 -4.41 -1.66 -18.72
C GLY A 74 -5.78 -1.77 -19.39
N TYR A 75 -6.37 -0.61 -19.69
CA TYR A 75 -7.74 -0.50 -20.15
C TYR A 75 -8.03 -1.36 -21.40
N LYS A 76 -9.06 -2.20 -21.29
CA LYS A 76 -9.65 -2.98 -22.40
C LYS A 76 -11.09 -2.55 -22.58
N CYS A 77 -11.47 -2.18 -23.81
CA CYS A 77 -12.83 -1.75 -24.10
C CYS A 77 -13.86 -2.87 -23.96
N VAL A 78 -15.14 -2.49 -23.87
CA VAL A 78 -16.29 -3.41 -23.76
C VAL A 78 -16.28 -4.52 -24.82
N ILE A 79 -15.78 -4.24 -26.03
CA ILE A 79 -15.69 -5.21 -27.12
C ILE A 79 -14.58 -6.25 -26.83
N CYS A 80 -13.42 -5.80 -26.36
CA CYS A 80 -12.27 -6.67 -26.09
C CYS A 80 -12.40 -7.47 -24.80
N ARG A 81 -13.14 -6.96 -23.80
CA ARG A 81 -13.32 -7.66 -22.52
C ARG A 81 -14.64 -8.45 -22.41
N GLY A 82 -15.58 -8.21 -23.32
CA GLY A 82 -16.95 -8.73 -23.24
C GLY A 82 -17.89 -7.80 -22.46
N ARG A 83 -19.17 -7.77 -22.86
CA ARG A 83 -20.19 -6.85 -22.28
C ARG A 83 -20.47 -7.10 -20.80
N GLU A 84 -20.34 -8.35 -20.34
CA GLU A 84 -20.58 -8.76 -18.96
C GLU A 84 -19.50 -8.29 -17.97
N VAL A 85 -18.31 -7.96 -18.47
CA VAL A 85 -17.18 -7.58 -17.63
C VAL A 85 -17.18 -6.05 -17.47
N PRO A 86 -17.27 -5.51 -16.24
CA PRO A 86 -17.25 -4.07 -16.05
C PRO A 86 -15.85 -3.46 -16.27
N ALA A 87 -15.82 -2.16 -16.52
CA ALA A 87 -14.59 -1.38 -16.66
C ALA A 87 -13.76 -1.46 -15.36
N PRO A 88 -12.42 -1.39 -15.44
CA PRO A 88 -11.55 -1.62 -14.28
C PRO A 88 -11.87 -0.78 -13.04
N HIS A 89 -12.29 0.48 -13.21
CA HIS A 89 -12.66 1.37 -12.10
C HIS A 89 -13.92 0.93 -11.33
N LEU A 90 -14.80 0.14 -11.97
CA LEU A 90 -16.05 -0.39 -11.36
C LEU A 90 -15.89 -1.79 -10.81
N ARG A 91 -14.74 -2.44 -11.04
CA ARG A 91 -14.49 -3.75 -10.45
C ARG A 91 -14.39 -3.55 -8.96
N VAL A 92 -15.39 -4.06 -8.23
CA VAL A 92 -15.31 -4.20 -6.79
C VAL A 92 -13.99 -4.90 -6.53
N ARG A 93 -13.09 -4.19 -5.85
CA ARG A 93 -11.86 -4.79 -5.35
C ARG A 93 -12.36 -5.88 -4.43
N GLU A 94 -12.37 -7.14 -4.89
CA GLU A 94 -12.44 -8.25 -3.96
C GLU A 94 -11.42 -7.90 -2.87
N PRO A 95 -11.84 -7.87 -1.59
CA PRO A 95 -10.90 -7.55 -0.54
C PRO A 95 -9.71 -8.46 -0.78
N ALA A 96 -8.56 -7.85 -1.07
CA ALA A 96 -7.34 -8.59 -1.38
C ALA A 96 -7.29 -9.72 -0.36
N PRO A 97 -7.18 -11.00 -0.79
CA PRO A 97 -7.31 -12.12 0.12
C PRO A 97 -6.44 -11.78 1.30
N VAL A 98 -7.08 -11.58 2.45
CA VAL A 98 -6.39 -11.04 3.63
C VAL A 98 -5.22 -11.97 3.80
N VAL A 99 -4.02 -11.51 3.45
CA VAL A 99 -2.81 -12.28 3.64
C VAL A 99 -2.71 -12.25 5.14
N ARG A 100 -3.35 -13.22 5.79
CA ARG A 100 -3.09 -13.52 7.18
C ARG A 100 -1.58 -13.68 7.17
N PRO A 101 -0.83 -12.80 7.88
CA PRO A 101 0.59 -13.06 8.00
C PRO A 101 0.71 -14.52 8.43
N PRO A 102 1.57 -15.33 7.79
CA PRO A 102 1.77 -16.70 8.21
C PRO A 102 1.92 -16.66 9.73
N PRO A 103 1.26 -17.55 10.50
CA PRO A 103 1.38 -17.53 11.94
C PRO A 103 2.87 -17.49 12.24
N ARG A 104 3.34 -16.36 12.78
CA ARG A 104 4.74 -16.23 13.17
C ARG A 104 4.98 -17.43 14.07
N PRO A 105 5.95 -18.31 13.78
CA PRO A 105 6.29 -19.38 14.68
C PRO A 105 6.59 -18.72 16.03
N THR A 106 5.67 -18.86 16.97
CA THR A 106 5.91 -18.37 18.33
C THR A 106 6.99 -19.27 18.91
N ALA A 107 7.77 -18.78 19.87
CA ALA A 107 8.76 -19.61 20.56
C ALA A 107 8.14 -20.92 21.09
N LEU A 108 6.84 -20.87 21.44
CA LEU A 108 5.99 -22.02 21.76
C LEU A 108 5.86 -23.04 20.62
N SER A 109 5.58 -22.60 19.38
CA SER A 109 5.46 -23.49 18.21
C SER A 109 6.78 -24.13 17.78
N LEU A 110 7.92 -23.55 18.15
CA LEU A 110 9.26 -24.08 17.88
C LEU A 110 9.81 -24.96 19.03
N GLY A 111 9.01 -25.24 20.06
CA GLY A 111 9.45 -26.02 21.23
C GLY A 111 10.48 -25.30 22.11
N LEU A 112 10.58 -23.96 21.99
CA LEU A 112 11.53 -23.10 22.72
C LEU A 112 10.87 -22.38 23.90
N ALA A 113 9.83 -22.99 24.48
CA ALA A 113 9.17 -22.42 25.65
C ALA A 113 10.02 -22.69 26.91
N GLY A 114 10.71 -21.65 27.39
CA GLY A 114 11.61 -21.67 28.56
C GLY A 114 13.07 -21.89 28.13
N GLU A 115 14.08 -21.11 28.53
CA GLU A 115 14.43 -20.78 29.93
C GLU A 115 15.20 -19.43 30.06
N TYR A 116 15.41 -18.67 28.97
CA TYR A 116 16.34 -17.53 28.98
C TYR A 116 15.79 -16.31 28.21
N TYR A 117 15.08 -15.44 28.95
CA TYR A 117 14.61 -14.14 28.48
C TYR A 117 15.36 -13.02 29.21
N VAL A 118 15.79 -11.99 28.49
CA VAL A 118 16.33 -10.74 29.05
C VAL A 118 15.64 -9.58 28.33
N ASP A 119 14.98 -8.69 29.09
CA ASP A 119 14.27 -7.51 28.58
C ASP A 119 13.37 -7.79 27.36
N ASP A 120 12.47 -8.78 27.49
CA ASP A 120 11.53 -9.24 26.44
C ASP A 120 12.17 -9.81 25.16
N VAL A 121 13.49 -9.95 25.13
CA VAL A 121 14.23 -10.61 24.05
C VAL A 121 14.55 -12.05 24.43
N CYS A 122 14.11 -12.99 23.59
CA CYS A 122 14.45 -14.41 23.75
C CYS A 122 15.90 -14.65 23.30
N LEU A 123 16.69 -15.30 24.14
CA LEU A 123 18.06 -15.65 23.83
C LEU A 123 18.24 -17.17 23.71
N SER A 124 19.26 -17.57 22.96
CA SER A 124 19.74 -18.96 23.01
C SER A 124 20.51 -19.21 24.31
N GLN A 125 20.67 -20.48 24.71
CA GLN A 125 21.46 -20.86 25.89
C GLN A 125 22.88 -20.25 25.88
N ARG A 126 23.52 -20.21 24.70
CA ARG A 126 24.85 -19.59 24.53
C ARG A 126 24.80 -18.07 24.60
N GLY A 127 23.75 -17.45 24.03
CA GLY A 127 23.52 -16.01 24.13
C GLY A 127 23.29 -15.56 25.57
N ALA A 128 22.51 -16.31 26.34
CA ALA A 128 22.26 -16.05 27.75
C ALA A 128 23.53 -16.16 28.61
N HIS A 129 24.38 -17.16 28.35
CA HIS A 129 25.66 -17.29 29.02
C HIS A 129 26.60 -16.12 28.70
N TYR A 130 26.64 -15.70 27.43
CA TYR A 130 27.45 -14.55 27.00
C TYR A 130 26.97 -13.24 27.60
N MET A 131 25.66 -13.01 27.67
CA MET A 131 25.07 -11.83 28.31
C MET A 131 25.43 -11.76 29.80
N LYS A 132 25.40 -12.89 30.53
CA LYS A 132 25.84 -12.94 31.93
C LYS A 132 27.32 -12.62 32.11
N GLN A 133 28.18 -13.02 31.17
CA GLN A 133 29.60 -12.67 31.20
C GLN A 133 29.80 -11.16 30.98
N LEU A 134 29.09 -10.58 30.00
CA LEU A 134 29.12 -9.14 29.74
C LEU A 134 28.57 -8.33 30.93
N GLU A 135 27.46 -8.77 31.56
CA GLU A 135 26.91 -8.13 32.77
C GLU A 135 27.90 -8.14 33.95
N ALA A 136 28.66 -9.22 34.10
CA ALA A 136 29.70 -9.34 35.12
C ALA A 136 30.90 -8.43 34.82
N GLU A 137 31.30 -8.32 33.55
CA GLU A 137 32.42 -7.49 33.09
C GLU A 137 32.09 -5.98 33.15
N LEU A 138 30.83 -5.60 32.90
CA LEU A 138 30.34 -4.22 32.97
C LEU A 138 30.06 -3.73 34.41
N GLY A 139 30.25 -4.58 35.43
CA GLY A 139 30.31 -4.15 36.84
C GLY A 139 29.04 -3.52 37.42
N ILE A 140 27.87 -3.74 36.80
CA ILE A 140 26.60 -3.09 37.16
C ILE A 140 26.12 -3.47 38.59
N THR A 141 26.70 -4.49 39.23
CA THR A 141 26.28 -4.97 40.55
C THR A 141 27.15 -4.51 41.74
N HIS A 142 28.31 -3.88 41.52
CA HIS A 142 29.20 -3.52 42.65
C HIS A 142 28.90 -2.16 43.31
N THR A 143 28.21 -1.25 42.64
CA THR A 143 27.91 0.08 43.21
C THR A 143 26.69 0.10 44.14
N ARG A 144 25.80 -0.91 44.06
CA ARG A 144 24.58 -0.98 44.88
C ARG A 144 24.81 -1.57 46.28
N ARG A 145 25.81 -2.46 46.46
CA ARG A 145 26.06 -3.11 47.77
C ARG A 145 26.83 -2.24 48.78
N LYS A 146 27.59 -1.23 48.35
CA LYS A 146 28.43 -0.44 49.27
C LYS A 146 27.68 0.62 50.10
N ARG A 147 26.39 0.85 49.85
CA ARG A 147 25.56 1.83 50.59
C ARG A 147 24.60 1.21 51.62
N ARG A 148 24.82 -0.04 52.07
CA ARG A 148 23.90 -0.74 52.99
C ARG A 148 24.54 -1.36 54.24
N PHE A 149 25.64 -0.80 54.77
CA PHE A 149 26.19 -1.21 56.06
C PHE A 149 26.86 -0.04 56.82
N LYS A 150 26.04 0.86 57.37
CA LYS A 150 26.23 1.43 58.70
C LYS A 150 24.85 1.84 59.20
N ASN A 151 24.32 1.05 60.13
CA ASN A 151 23.06 1.24 60.82
C ASN A 151 23.43 1.53 62.29
N GLU A 152 22.97 2.63 62.90
CA GLU A 152 22.48 2.63 64.29
C GLU A 152 21.89 3.99 64.71
N ASN A 153 20.60 3.90 65.07
CA ASN A 153 20.00 4.29 66.35
C ASN A 153 19.57 5.73 66.70
N ALA A 154 18.45 5.70 67.43
CA ALA A 154 17.92 6.64 68.42
C ALA A 154 17.40 8.00 67.89
N ASP A 155 16.09 8.21 67.77
CA ASP A 155 15.06 8.39 68.83
C ASP A 155 14.84 9.88 69.15
N LYS A 156 13.55 10.23 69.36
CA LYS A 156 12.95 11.50 69.85
C LYS A 156 12.71 12.59 68.80
N ASP A 157 11.47 12.91 68.43
CA ASP A 157 10.40 13.60 69.20
C ASP A 157 10.62 15.13 69.28
N ALA A 158 9.51 15.87 69.24
CA ALA A 158 9.27 17.30 69.21
C ALA A 158 9.56 17.93 67.84
N GLY A 159 8.57 18.46 67.13
CA GLY A 159 7.70 19.56 67.54
C GLY A 159 7.88 20.59 66.41
N GLU A 160 6.84 20.91 65.66
CA GLU A 160 5.94 22.02 65.98
C GLU A 160 6.46 23.39 65.44
N LEU A 161 5.58 24.03 64.66
CA LEU A 161 5.45 25.46 64.31
C LEU A 161 6.30 26.12 63.22
N ILE A 162 5.56 26.58 62.20
CA ILE A 162 5.44 27.96 61.66
C ILE A 162 6.56 28.97 62.00
N CYS A 163 7.16 29.53 60.95
CA CYS A 163 7.09 30.96 60.61
C CYS A 163 7.38 31.18 59.13
#